data_AF-S0FDN3-F1
#
_entry.id   AF-S0FDN3-F1
#
_cell.length_a   1.000
_cell.length_b   1.000
_cell.length_c   1.000
_cell.angle_alpha   90.00
_cell.angle_beta   90.00
_cell.angle_gamma   90.00
#
_symmetry.space_group_name_H-M   'P 1'
#
loop_
_entity.id
_entity.type
_entity.pdbx_description
1 polymer ?
#
loop_
_entity_poly.entity_id
_entity_poly.type
_entity_poly.pdbx_seq_one_letter_code
_entity_poly.pdbx_strand_id
1 'polypeptide(L)'
;DPIGLAGNNPTLYGYVQDVNTWLDIWGFNVFWSGRSPALEAARVFTSNNPGRVVLEDTSKGIELTNITKEMDWIDAKPLWNNASAEFAENAVADFNAGKISHVDVFINDAHYSGSISVWESVEKPILVKNNIPIVEHHINVKCT
;
A
#
# COMPACT_ATOMS: atom_id res chain seq x y z
N ASP A 1 39.40 16.04 11.87
CA ASP A 1 38.74 16.19 10.56
C ASP A 1 39.84 16.14 9.50
N PRO A 2 39.85 15.22 8.51
CA PRO A 2 38.72 14.69 7.73
C PRO A 2 38.09 13.45 8.38
N ILE A 3 36.90 13.71 8.94
CA ILE A 3 35.78 12.88 9.37
C ILE A 3 36.10 11.41 9.74
N GLY A 4 36.55 11.07 10.94
CA GLY A 4 36.03 11.56 12.23
C GLY A 4 34.72 10.89 12.65
N LEU A 5 34.40 9.69 12.17
CA LEU A 5 33.20 8.93 12.59
C LEU A 5 33.51 7.93 13.72
N ALA A 6 33.75 8.47 14.92
CA ALA A 6 33.26 7.85 16.13
C ALA A 6 31.92 8.54 16.44
N GLY A 7 30.82 7.94 16.01
CA GLY A 7 29.50 8.58 16.06
C GLY A 7 28.39 7.55 16.15
N ASN A 8 28.03 7.22 17.38
CA ASN A 8 26.94 6.37 17.79
C ASN A 8 25.59 7.09 17.52
N ASN A 9 25.19 7.24 16.25
CA ASN A 9 23.93 7.90 15.88
C ASN A 9 22.91 6.87 15.34
N PRO A 10 21.95 6.41 16.16
CA PRO A 10 20.79 5.70 15.64
C PRO A 10 19.91 6.71 14.93
N THR A 11 19.35 6.34 13.77
CA THR A 11 18.42 7.12 12.94
C THR A 11 18.99 8.37 12.23
N LEU A 12 19.57 8.15 11.05
CA LEU A 12 19.45 9.08 9.93
C LEU A 12 18.97 8.29 8.71
N TYR A 13 17.67 7.99 8.65
CA TYR A 13 17.04 7.74 7.36
C TYR A 13 16.98 9.11 6.68
N GLY A 14 18.04 9.43 5.94
CA GLY A 14 17.91 10.39 4.87
C GLY A 14 16.91 9.79 3.89
N TYR A 15 15.64 10.16 4.02
CA TYR A 15 14.72 10.06 2.91
C TYR A 15 15.26 11.01 1.84
N VAL A 16 16.19 10.50 1.03
CA VAL A 16 16.33 10.99 -0.32
C VAL A 16 14.97 10.70 -0.93
N GLN A 17 14.24 11.75 -1.27
CA GLN A 17 13.06 11.63 -2.11
C GLN A 17 13.54 10.98 -3.40
N ASP A 18 13.34 9.66 -3.51
CA ASP A 18 13.75 8.96 -4.70
C ASP A 18 12.84 9.43 -5.82
N VAL A 19 13.36 10.35 -6.64
CA VAL A 19 12.75 10.85 -7.87
C VAL A 19 12.79 9.81 -8.99
N ASN A 20 13.05 8.55 -8.64
CA ASN A 20 12.58 7.40 -9.40
C ASN A 20 11.05 7.26 -9.26
N THR A 21 10.31 8.33 -9.58
CA THR A 21 9.05 8.23 -10.30
C THR A 21 9.37 7.59 -11.66
N TRP A 22 9.68 6.29 -11.64
CA TRP A 22 9.26 5.45 -12.74
C TRP A 22 7.75 5.57 -12.70
N LEU A 23 7.28 6.47 -13.55
CA LEU A 23 5.91 6.64 -13.99
C LEU A 23 5.26 5.25 -13.95
N ASP A 24 4.44 4.96 -12.94
CA ASP A 24 3.50 3.84 -13.03
C ASP A 24 2.48 4.31 -14.06
N ILE A 25 2.75 3.96 -15.32
CA ILE A 25 2.11 4.62 -16.44
C ILE A 25 0.61 4.23 -16.49
N TRP A 26 0.17 3.16 -15.81
CA TRP A 26 -1.19 2.64 -16.00
C TRP A 26 -1.83 1.88 -14.81
N GLY A 27 -1.22 1.75 -13.63
CA GLY A 27 -1.78 0.96 -12.53
C GLY A 27 -2.74 1.72 -11.60
N PHE A 28 -4.05 1.58 -11.79
CA PHE A 28 -5.04 2.08 -10.85
C PHE A 28 -5.13 1.22 -9.60
N ASN A 29 -5.02 1.89 -8.45
CA ASN A 29 -4.86 1.30 -7.14
C ASN A 29 -6.00 0.34 -6.76
N VAL A 30 -5.63 -0.87 -6.34
CA VAL A 30 -6.50 -1.88 -5.72
C VAL A 30 -5.96 -2.17 -4.33
N PHE A 31 -6.81 -2.04 -3.33
CA PHE A 31 -6.47 -2.19 -1.92
C PHE A 31 -6.92 -3.55 -1.40
N TRP A 32 -6.40 -3.97 -0.25
CA TRP A 32 -6.84 -5.20 0.39
C TRP A 32 -6.59 -5.18 1.91
N SER A 33 -7.36 -5.96 2.66
CA SER A 33 -7.19 -6.14 4.10
C SER A 33 -7.70 -7.51 4.55
N GLY A 34 -7.05 -8.11 5.56
CA GLY A 34 -7.42 -9.42 6.08
C GLY A 34 -6.56 -10.59 5.56
N ARG A 35 -5.24 -10.38 5.56
CA ARG A 35 -4.18 -11.38 5.24
C ARG A 35 -4.18 -11.84 3.79
N SER A 36 -3.32 -12.83 3.48
CA SER A 36 -3.06 -13.36 2.14
C SER A 36 -4.29 -13.69 1.31
N PRO A 37 -5.43 -14.20 1.86
CA PRO A 37 -6.61 -14.44 1.03
C PRO A 37 -7.18 -13.18 0.38
N ALA A 38 -7.11 -12.03 1.04
CA ALA A 38 -7.57 -10.76 0.48
C ALA A 38 -6.61 -10.24 -0.60
N LEU A 39 -5.29 -10.34 -0.38
CA LEU A 39 -4.29 -10.05 -1.41
C LEU A 39 -4.47 -10.94 -2.65
N GLU A 40 -4.70 -12.22 -2.45
CA GLU A 40 -4.92 -13.16 -3.57
C GLU A 40 -6.18 -12.82 -4.35
N ALA A 41 -7.29 -12.51 -3.66
CA ALA A 41 -8.51 -12.06 -4.32
C ALA A 41 -8.29 -10.76 -5.12
N ALA A 42 -7.54 -9.81 -4.57
CA ALA A 42 -7.16 -8.59 -5.25
C ALA A 42 -6.28 -8.87 -6.49
N ARG A 43 -5.33 -9.81 -6.42
CA ARG A 43 -4.51 -10.24 -7.57
C ARG A 43 -5.32 -10.95 -8.66
N VAL A 44 -6.30 -11.77 -8.27
CA VAL A 44 -7.25 -12.34 -9.23
C VAL A 44 -8.02 -11.22 -9.93
N PHE A 45 -8.45 -10.19 -9.21
CA PHE A 45 -9.11 -9.04 -9.81
C PHE A 45 -8.19 -8.27 -10.77
N THR A 46 -6.96 -7.94 -10.37
CA THR A 46 -6.02 -7.19 -11.24
C THR A 46 -5.63 -7.97 -12.49
N SER A 47 -5.49 -9.30 -12.40
CA SER A 47 -5.21 -10.15 -13.57
C SER A 47 -6.32 -10.11 -14.63
N ASN A 48 -7.56 -9.85 -14.21
CA ASN A 48 -8.72 -9.72 -15.10
C ASN A 48 -9.04 -8.28 -15.50
N ASN A 49 -8.36 -7.28 -14.91
CA ASN A 49 -8.60 -5.86 -15.16
C ASN A 49 -7.26 -5.18 -15.48
N PRO A 50 -6.83 -5.18 -16.75
CA PRO A 50 -5.58 -4.57 -17.17
C PRO A 50 -5.50 -3.09 -16.74
N GLY A 51 -4.34 -2.70 -16.22
CA GLY A 51 -4.17 -1.36 -15.64
C GLY A 51 -4.74 -1.22 -14.22
N ARG A 52 -5.07 -2.31 -13.52
CA ARG A 52 -5.25 -2.32 -12.07
C ARG A 52 -4.04 -2.96 -11.40
N VAL A 53 -3.62 -2.47 -10.24
CA VAL A 53 -2.46 -3.00 -9.52
C VAL A 53 -2.67 -2.95 -8.01
N VAL A 54 -2.13 -3.93 -7.29
CA VAL A 54 -2.03 -3.91 -5.82
C VAL A 54 -0.67 -3.36 -5.41
N LEU A 55 -0.57 -2.77 -4.22
CA LEU A 55 0.69 -2.15 -3.76
C LEU A 55 1.88 -3.11 -3.88
N GLU A 56 1.72 -4.36 -3.49
CA GLU A 56 2.76 -5.41 -3.47
C GLU A 56 3.35 -5.70 -4.85
N ASP A 57 2.59 -5.46 -5.92
CA ASP A 57 3.00 -5.77 -7.30
C ASP A 57 3.59 -4.53 -8.00
N THR A 58 3.61 -3.37 -7.34
CA THR A 58 4.36 -2.19 -7.80
C THR A 58 5.86 -2.36 -7.53
N SER A 59 6.72 -1.65 -8.27
CA SER A 59 8.17 -1.63 -8.00
C SER A 59 8.49 -1.29 -6.54
N LYS A 60 7.77 -0.32 -5.96
CA LYS A 60 7.93 0.10 -4.56
C LYS A 60 7.49 -0.99 -3.59
N GLY A 61 6.37 -1.66 -3.83
CA GLY A 61 5.91 -2.77 -2.99
C GLY A 61 6.82 -3.99 -3.04
N ILE A 62 7.38 -4.30 -4.22
CA ILE A 62 8.36 -5.38 -4.39
C ILE A 62 9.64 -5.07 -3.60
N GLU A 63 10.17 -3.86 -3.72
CA GLU A 63 11.34 -3.43 -2.97
C GLU A 63 11.07 -3.48 -1.46
N LEU A 64 9.94 -2.93 -1.02
CA LEU A 64 9.57 -2.89 0.38
C LEU A 64 9.37 -4.31 0.95
N THR A 65 8.79 -5.22 0.18
CA THR A 65 8.68 -6.64 0.55
C THR A 65 10.06 -7.24 0.77
N ASN A 66 11.01 -6.99 -0.13
CA ASN A 66 12.37 -7.54 -0.01
C ASN A 66 13.12 -6.98 1.21
N ILE A 67 12.96 -5.70 1.51
CA ILE A 67 13.61 -5.04 2.65
C ILE A 67 12.98 -5.50 3.97
N THR A 68 11.66 -5.66 4.02
CA THR A 68 10.93 -5.96 5.26
C THR A 68 10.75 -7.46 5.55
N LYS A 69 11.13 -8.35 4.63
CA LYS A 69 10.90 -9.81 4.74
C LYS A 69 11.47 -10.44 6.03
N GLU A 70 12.54 -9.88 6.60
CA GLU A 70 13.18 -10.37 7.83
C GLU A 70 12.99 -9.42 9.02
N MET A 71 12.25 -8.31 8.83
CA MET A 71 12.00 -7.33 9.88
C MET A 71 10.87 -7.78 10.81
N ASP A 72 10.93 -7.37 12.08
CA ASP A 72 9.76 -7.45 12.96
C ASP A 72 8.66 -6.54 12.41
N TRP A 73 7.40 -6.95 12.58
CA TRP A 73 6.25 -6.16 12.13
C TRP A 73 6.25 -4.76 12.73
N ILE A 74 6.73 -4.57 13.96
CA ILE A 74 6.80 -3.24 14.60
C ILE A 74 7.67 -2.28 13.79
N ASP A 75 8.77 -2.75 13.21
CA ASP A 75 9.69 -1.95 12.40
C ASP A 75 9.23 -1.84 10.95
N ALA A 76 8.61 -2.90 10.41
CA ALA A 76 8.10 -2.92 9.05
C ALA A 76 6.83 -2.06 8.88
N LYS A 77 5.94 -2.05 9.89
CA LYS A 77 4.65 -1.37 9.86
C LYS A 77 4.73 0.11 9.46
N PRO A 78 5.61 0.97 10.02
CA PRO A 78 5.69 2.36 9.61
C PRO A 78 6.08 2.53 8.13
N LEU A 79 6.94 1.64 7.60
CA LEU A 79 7.33 1.67 6.19
C LEU A 79 6.16 1.30 5.28
N TRP A 80 5.43 0.23 5.63
CA TRP A 80 4.21 -0.18 4.92
C TRP A 80 3.10 0.88 5.01
N ASN A 81 2.91 1.50 6.17
CA ASN A 81 1.96 2.61 6.33
C ASN A 81 2.32 3.79 5.42
N ASN A 82 3.59 4.15 5.32
CA ASN A 82 4.02 5.25 4.45
C ASN A 82 3.80 4.90 2.96
N ALA A 83 4.20 3.71 2.53
CA ALA A 83 3.97 3.26 1.15
C ALA A 83 2.47 3.18 0.79
N SER A 84 1.64 2.73 1.73
CA SER A 84 0.18 2.65 1.57
C SER A 84 -0.47 4.04 1.49
N ALA A 85 0.02 5.00 2.28
CA ALA A 85 -0.44 6.39 2.20
C ALA A 85 -0.13 7.01 0.83
N GLU A 86 1.10 6.83 0.32
CA GLU A 86 1.45 7.31 -1.02
C GLU A 86 0.63 6.61 -2.12
N PHE A 87 0.35 5.33 -1.95
CA PHE A 87 -0.52 4.58 -2.86
C PHE A 87 -1.95 5.14 -2.88
N ALA A 88 -2.51 5.51 -1.72
CA ALA A 88 -3.80 6.17 -1.62
C ALA A 88 -3.81 7.58 -2.24
N GLU A 89 -2.77 8.38 -2.03
CA GLU A 89 -2.65 9.73 -2.63
C GLU A 89 -2.51 9.65 -4.16
N ASN A 90 -1.83 8.63 -4.69
CA ASN A 90 -1.80 8.38 -6.14
C ASN A 90 -3.19 8.07 -6.70
N ALA A 91 -3.99 7.27 -5.98
CA ALA A 91 -5.37 7.00 -6.37
C ALA A 91 -6.22 8.29 -6.43
N VAL A 92 -6.01 9.20 -5.47
CA VAL A 92 -6.64 10.52 -5.47
C VAL A 92 -6.23 11.34 -6.70
N ALA A 93 -4.94 11.35 -7.04
CA ALA A 93 -4.44 12.05 -8.22
C ALA A 93 -5.03 11.49 -9.52
N ASP A 94 -5.12 10.17 -9.65
CA ASP A 94 -5.69 9.52 -10.84
C ASP A 94 -7.20 9.73 -10.97
N PHE A 95 -7.93 9.77 -9.85
CA PHE A 95 -9.34 10.14 -9.85
C PHE A 95 -9.55 11.59 -10.28
N ASN A 96 -8.78 12.53 -9.73
CA ASN A 96 -8.84 13.95 -10.10
C ASN A 96 -8.44 14.19 -11.56
N ALA A 97 -7.57 13.36 -12.12
CA ALA A 97 -7.21 13.36 -13.53
C ALA A 97 -8.27 12.69 -14.43
N GLY A 98 -9.36 12.16 -13.87
CA GLY A 98 -10.43 11.49 -14.60
C GLY A 98 -10.04 10.12 -15.17
N LYS A 99 -8.95 9.51 -14.68
CA LYS A 99 -8.48 8.20 -15.17
C LYS A 99 -9.25 7.05 -14.53
N ILE A 100 -9.75 7.25 -13.30
CA ILE A 100 -10.60 6.29 -12.58
C ILE A 100 -11.90 6.96 -12.12
N SER A 101 -12.91 6.13 -11.90
CA SER A 101 -14.18 6.55 -11.29
C SER A 101 -14.35 6.10 -9.84
N HIS A 102 -13.56 5.12 -9.40
CA HIS A 102 -13.58 4.55 -8.05
C HIS A 102 -12.29 3.76 -7.79
N VAL A 103 -12.07 3.38 -6.54
CA VAL A 103 -11.10 2.37 -6.15
C VAL A 103 -11.81 1.11 -5.67
N ASP A 104 -11.11 -0.02 -5.71
CA ASP A 104 -11.62 -1.31 -5.22
C ASP A 104 -10.78 -1.75 -4.01
N VAL A 105 -11.45 -2.29 -3.00
CA VAL A 105 -10.79 -2.90 -1.84
C VAL A 105 -11.32 -4.31 -1.60
N PHE A 106 -10.43 -5.26 -1.35
CA PHE A 106 -10.79 -6.64 -1.00
C PHE A 106 -10.63 -6.87 0.51
N ILE A 107 -11.70 -7.18 1.21
CA ILE A 107 -11.72 -7.35 2.67
C ILE A 107 -12.04 -8.80 3.00
N ASN A 108 -11.14 -9.49 3.70
CA ASN A 108 -11.42 -10.82 4.25
C ASN A 108 -11.98 -10.72 5.66
N ASP A 109 -13.30 -10.83 5.81
CA ASP A 109 -14.02 -10.69 7.07
C ASP A 109 -13.53 -11.66 8.17
N ALA A 110 -13.04 -12.84 7.79
CA ALA A 110 -12.53 -13.83 8.74
C ALA A 110 -11.26 -13.38 9.48
N HIS A 111 -10.51 -12.46 8.89
CA HIS A 111 -9.20 -12.00 9.39
C HIS A 111 -9.09 -10.47 9.39
N TYR A 112 -10.21 -9.77 9.20
CA TYR A 112 -10.22 -8.33 9.16
C TYR A 112 -10.01 -7.75 10.56
N SER A 113 -8.94 -7.00 10.73
CA SER A 113 -8.59 -6.41 12.02
C SER A 113 -9.29 -5.07 12.30
N GLY A 114 -10.18 -4.62 11.40
CA GLY A 114 -10.93 -3.38 11.56
C GLY A 114 -10.02 -2.18 11.74
N SER A 115 -10.24 -1.40 12.81
CA SER A 115 -9.63 -0.09 13.06
C SER A 115 -8.10 -0.07 13.16
N ILE A 116 -7.45 -1.22 13.33
CA ILE A 116 -5.98 -1.32 13.39
C ILE A 116 -5.33 -1.76 12.07
N SER A 117 -6.14 -2.09 11.05
CA SER A 117 -5.62 -2.41 9.71
C SER A 117 -5.04 -1.18 9.03
N VAL A 118 -4.07 -1.37 8.13
CA VAL A 118 -3.53 -0.29 7.30
C VAL A 118 -4.64 0.38 6.50
N TRP A 119 -5.55 -0.42 5.95
CA TRP A 119 -6.76 0.05 5.27
C TRP A 119 -7.57 1.05 6.09
N GLU A 120 -8.02 0.69 7.30
CA GLU A 120 -8.87 1.59 8.11
C GLU A 120 -8.10 2.76 8.72
N SER A 121 -6.83 2.57 9.05
CA SER A 121 -6.05 3.58 9.78
C SER A 121 -5.27 4.55 8.89
N VAL A 122 -5.04 4.20 7.62
CA VAL A 122 -4.20 4.98 6.70
C VAL A 122 -4.91 5.26 5.38
N GLU A 123 -5.28 4.21 4.64
CA GLU A 123 -5.71 4.34 3.24
C GLU A 123 -7.13 4.92 3.12
N LYS A 124 -8.09 4.32 3.82
CA LYS A 124 -9.50 4.75 3.79
C LYS A 124 -9.69 6.20 4.26
N PRO A 125 -9.05 6.69 5.34
CA PRO A 125 -9.13 8.11 5.71
C PRO A 125 -8.68 9.08 4.61
N ILE A 126 -7.60 8.77 3.87
CA ILE A 126 -7.10 9.60 2.77
C ILE A 126 -8.14 9.64 1.63
N LEU A 127 -8.64 8.46 1.23
CA LEU A 127 -9.63 8.33 0.16
C LEU A 127 -10.95 9.04 0.49
N VAL A 128 -11.47 8.83 1.72
CA VAL A 128 -12.72 9.46 2.18
C VAL A 128 -12.57 10.97 2.29
N LYS A 129 -11.46 11.47 2.82
CA LYS A 129 -11.20 12.92 2.92
C LYS A 129 -11.22 13.61 1.54
N ASN A 130 -10.80 12.89 0.50
CA ASN A 130 -10.76 13.37 -0.88
C ASN A 130 -12.03 12.99 -1.70
N ASN A 131 -13.06 12.45 -1.05
CA ASN A 131 -14.32 12.04 -1.69
C ASN A 131 -14.15 10.99 -2.81
N ILE A 132 -13.16 10.11 -2.68
CA ILE A 132 -12.94 9.03 -3.65
C ILE A 132 -13.99 7.93 -3.42
N PRO A 133 -14.77 7.53 -4.44
CA PRO A 133 -15.68 6.41 -4.32
C PRO A 133 -14.92 5.09 -4.09
N ILE A 134 -15.36 4.31 -3.10
CA ILE A 134 -14.76 3.02 -2.74
C ILE A 134 -15.79 1.91 -3.00
N VAL A 135 -15.38 0.88 -3.73
CA VAL A 135 -16.12 -0.38 -3.90
C VAL A 135 -15.48 -1.44 -3.01
N GLU A 136 -16.23 -1.91 -2.01
CA GLU A 136 -15.77 -2.95 -1.08
C GLU A 136 -16.20 -4.35 -1.57
N HIS A 137 -15.23 -5.26 -1.68
CA HIS A 137 -15.41 -6.66 -2.05
C HIS A 137 -15.12 -7.54 -0.84
N HIS A 138 -16.15 -8.14 -0.26
CA HIS A 138 -16.01 -8.96 0.94
C HIS A 138 -15.83 -10.43 0.58
N ILE A 139 -14.82 -11.04 1.19
CA ILE A 139 -14.59 -12.49 1.18
C ILE A 139 -14.56 -13.00 2.62
N ASN A 140 -14.79 -14.29 2.81
CA ASN A 140 -14.77 -14.90 4.14
C ASN A 140 -14.01 -16.23 4.08
N VAL A 141 -12.68 -16.14 4.13
CA VAL A 141 -11.76 -17.27 3.99
C VAL A 141 -10.94 -17.41 5.26
N LYS A 142 -11.10 -18.54 5.95
CA LYS A 142 -10.29 -18.87 7.12
C LYS A 142 -8.93 -19.44 6.67
N CYS A 143 -7.82 -18.82 7.08
CA CYS A 143 -6.51 -19.44 6.98
C CYS A 143 -6.44 -20.67 7.90
N THR A 144 -6.04 -21.82 7.35
CA THR A 144 -5.75 -23.07 8.08
C THR A 144 -4.40 -23.05 8.74
#